data_AF-A0A1B6GPG0-F1
#
_entry.id   AF-A0A1B6GPG0-F1
#
_cell.length_a   1.000
_cell.length_b   1.000
_cell.length_c   1.000
_cell.angle_alpha   90.00
_cell.angle_beta   90.00
_cell.angle_gamma   90.00
#
_symmetry.space_group_name_H-M   'P 1'
#
loop_
_entity.id
_entity.type
_entity.pdbx_description
1 polymer ?
#
loop_
_entity_poly.entity_id
_entity_poly.type
_entity_poly.pdbx_seq_one_letter_code
_entity_poly.pdbx_strand_id
1 'polypeptide(L)'
;MVTDILISLDDRFLYLSNWLHGDVRQYDISNRSQPVLTGQVFLGGSILKGGPVEIIEDHELTEQPAPVTIKGKRIHGSPQMLQLSLDGKRLYVTTSLFSPWDKQMYPEMVKKGSVLMKLDVDTEKGGLTLDTNFLVDFGAEPDGPVLAHETRYPGGDCTSDIWLAEDDPKVDIV
;
A
#
# COMPACT_ATOMS: atom_id res chain seq x y z
N MET A 1 -3.91 -6.03 10.81
CA MET A 1 -4.15 -4.59 11.07
C MET A 1 -4.15 -3.89 9.74
N VAL A 2 -5.29 -3.28 9.39
CA VAL A 2 -5.41 -2.37 8.24
C VAL A 2 -5.02 -0.98 8.73
N THR A 3 -4.12 -0.30 8.03
CA THR A 3 -3.62 1.03 8.46
C THR A 3 -3.91 2.14 7.48
N ASP A 4 -4.19 1.80 6.22
CA ASP A 4 -4.52 2.79 5.21
C ASP A 4 -5.52 2.21 4.20
N ILE A 5 -6.38 3.09 3.68
CA ILE A 5 -7.38 2.77 2.68
C ILE A 5 -7.46 3.91 1.65
N LEU A 6 -7.71 3.59 0.39
CA LEU A 6 -8.04 4.59 -0.61
C LEU A 6 -9.04 4.05 -1.63
N ILE A 7 -9.76 4.96 -2.29
CA ILE A 7 -10.71 4.64 -3.35
C ILE A 7 -10.18 5.23 -4.67
N SER A 8 -10.38 4.53 -5.78
CA SER A 8 -10.04 5.05 -7.10
C SER A 8 -10.94 6.23 -7.48
N LEU A 9 -10.43 7.12 -8.34
CA LEU A 9 -11.14 8.34 -8.72
C LEU A 9 -12.52 8.08 -9.37
N ASP A 10 -12.68 6.93 -10.02
CA ASP A 10 -13.94 6.47 -10.63
C ASP A 10 -14.87 5.74 -9.65
N ASP A 11 -14.57 5.75 -8.34
CA ASP A 11 -15.31 5.09 -7.27
C ASP A 11 -15.46 3.56 -7.42
N ARG A 12 -14.66 2.94 -8.29
CA ARG A 12 -14.81 1.52 -8.62
C ARG A 12 -13.99 0.59 -7.73
N PHE A 13 -12.80 0.99 -7.30
CA PHE A 13 -11.90 0.12 -6.54
C PHE A 13 -11.55 0.70 -5.18
N LEU A 14 -11.62 -0.15 -4.16
CA LEU A 14 -11.11 0.10 -2.81
C LEU A 14 -9.78 -0.64 -2.62
N TYR A 15 -8.79 0.05 -2.09
CA TYR A 15 -7.49 -0.53 -1.77
C TYR A 15 -7.29 -0.52 -0.26
N LEU A 16 -6.75 -1.61 0.28
CA LEU A 16 -6.44 -1.76 1.70
C LEU A 16 -4.96 -2.07 1.86
N SER A 17 -4.32 -1.40 2.82
CA SER A 17 -2.97 -1.69 3.25
C SER A 17 -3.00 -2.42 4.58
N ASN A 18 -2.66 -3.71 4.57
CA ASN A 18 -2.70 -4.57 5.74
C ASN A 18 -1.33 -4.64 6.42
N TRP A 19 -0.86 -3.53 6.98
CA TRP A 19 0.51 -3.39 7.50
C TRP A 19 0.97 -4.48 8.47
N LEU A 20 0.11 -5.11 9.27
CA LEU A 20 0.56 -6.25 10.08
C LEU A 20 0.70 -7.54 9.26
N HIS A 21 -0.28 -7.78 8.39
CA HIS A 21 -0.39 -9.01 7.61
C HIS A 21 0.67 -9.05 6.50
N GLY A 22 0.85 -7.96 5.76
CA GLY A 22 1.92 -7.82 4.77
C GLY A 22 1.48 -7.56 3.34
N ASP A 23 0.19 -7.47 3.08
CA ASP A 23 -0.36 -7.36 1.74
C ASP A 23 -1.12 -6.06 1.48
N VAL A 24 -1.15 -5.69 0.21
CA VAL A 24 -2.08 -4.72 -0.35
C VAL A 24 -3.18 -5.51 -1.05
N ARG A 25 -4.44 -5.15 -0.78
CA ARG A 25 -5.61 -5.75 -1.43
C ARG A 25 -6.35 -4.71 -2.26
N GLN A 26 -6.92 -5.15 -3.37
CA GLN A 26 -7.83 -4.39 -4.23
C GLN A 26 -9.18 -5.09 -4.25
N TYR A 27 -10.24 -4.32 -4.02
CA TYR A 27 -11.62 -4.77 -4.06
C TYR A 27 -12.39 -3.99 -5.13
N ASP A 28 -13.12 -4.67 -6.01
CA ASP A 28 -14.15 -4.03 -6.82
C ASP A 28 -15.36 -3.71 -5.91
N ILE A 29 -15.70 -2.42 -5.83
CA ILE A 29 -16.78 -1.86 -5.02
C ILE A 29 -17.89 -1.25 -5.88
N SER A 30 -18.01 -1.66 -7.15
CA SER A 30 -19.15 -1.30 -8.02
C SER A 30 -20.49 -1.58 -7.33
N ASN A 31 -20.55 -2.64 -6.52
CA ASN A 31 -21.55 -2.83 -5.48
C ASN A 31 -20.94 -2.62 -4.09
N ARG A 32 -21.13 -1.42 -3.52
CA ARG A 32 -20.58 -1.03 -2.20
C ARG A 32 -21.02 -1.92 -1.04
N SER A 33 -22.16 -2.62 -1.17
CA SER A 33 -22.66 -3.54 -0.13
C SER A 33 -22.03 -4.93 -0.20
N GLN A 34 -21.37 -5.27 -1.32
CA GLN A 34 -20.72 -6.55 -1.55
C GLN A 34 -19.37 -6.37 -2.28
N PRO A 35 -18.34 -5.84 -1.61
CA PRO A 35 -17.00 -5.73 -2.18
C PRO A 35 -16.44 -7.09 -2.62
N VAL A 36 -15.82 -7.14 -3.80
CA VAL A 36 -15.23 -8.36 -4.36
C VAL A 36 -13.72 -8.22 -4.44
N LEU A 37 -12.96 -9.11 -3.79
CA LEU A 37 -11.50 -9.12 -3.88
C LEU A 37 -11.07 -9.44 -5.33
N THR A 38 -10.31 -8.54 -5.96
CA THR A 38 -9.83 -8.66 -7.35
C THR A 38 -8.32 -8.64 -7.48
N GLY A 39 -7.59 -8.21 -6.45
CA GLY A 39 -6.12 -8.22 -6.44
C GLY A 39 -5.54 -8.31 -5.04
N GLN A 40 -4.40 -8.99 -4.91
CA GLN A 40 -3.63 -9.11 -3.69
C GLN A 40 -2.14 -9.22 -4.01
N VAL A 41 -1.30 -8.43 -3.34
CA VAL A 41 0.17 -8.53 -3.45
C VAL A 41 0.78 -8.43 -2.06
N PHE A 42 1.61 -9.42 -1.71
CA PHE A 42 2.44 -9.38 -0.51
C PHE A 42 3.69 -8.55 -0.75
N LEU A 43 3.96 -7.60 0.15
CA LEU A 43 5.09 -6.66 0.08
C LEU A 43 5.96 -6.69 1.34
N GLY A 44 5.70 -7.60 2.26
CA GLY A 44 6.38 -7.66 3.55
C GLY A 44 5.52 -8.32 4.61
N GLY A 45 5.56 -7.76 5.82
CA GLY A 45 4.68 -8.14 6.91
C GLY A 45 5.25 -9.18 7.86
N SER A 46 4.49 -9.45 8.92
CA SER A 46 4.94 -10.33 10.00
C SER A 46 4.78 -11.81 9.67
N ILE A 47 3.93 -12.16 8.69
CA ILE A 47 3.62 -13.56 8.34
C ILE A 47 4.54 -14.15 7.28
N LEU A 48 5.59 -13.42 6.85
CA LEU A 48 6.53 -13.93 5.86
C LEU A 48 7.17 -15.25 6.31
N LYS A 49 7.43 -16.13 5.34
CA LYS A 49 8.18 -17.37 5.54
C LYS A 49 9.57 -17.07 6.11
N GLY A 50 9.92 -17.75 7.19
CA GLY A 50 11.17 -17.49 7.93
C GLY A 50 11.19 -16.16 8.68
N GLY A 51 10.03 -15.54 8.88
CA GLY A 51 9.81 -14.37 9.74
C GLY A 51 9.69 -14.74 11.22
N PRO A 52 9.33 -13.76 12.07
CA PRO A 52 9.24 -13.96 13.52
C PRO A 52 7.96 -14.70 13.98
N VAL A 53 7.03 -14.98 13.06
CA VAL A 53 5.74 -15.62 13.35
C VAL A 53 5.61 -16.91 12.56
N GLU A 54 5.16 -17.96 13.24
CA GLU A 54 4.72 -19.22 12.66
C GLU A 54 3.18 -19.19 12.52
N ILE A 55 2.68 -19.55 11.34
CA ILE A 55 1.23 -19.60 11.08
C ILE A 55 0.76 -21.04 11.30
N ILE A 56 -0.09 -21.22 12.32
CA ILE A 56 -0.64 -22.53 12.71
C ILE A 56 -1.86 -22.93 11.87
N GLU A 57 -2.61 -21.95 11.38
CA GLU A 57 -3.83 -22.13 10.60
C GLU A 57 -4.01 -20.90 9.70
N ASP A 58 -4.28 -21.14 8.42
CA ASP A 58 -4.57 -20.12 7.42
C ASP A 58 -5.67 -20.66 6.49
N HIS A 59 -6.74 -19.88 6.31
CA HIS A 59 -7.86 -20.24 5.45
C HIS A 59 -7.77 -19.62 4.05
N GLU A 60 -6.84 -18.68 3.85
CA GLU A 60 -6.66 -17.93 2.62
C GLU A 60 -5.45 -18.44 1.84
N LEU A 61 -4.33 -18.70 2.53
CA LEU A 61 -3.06 -19.10 1.92
C LEU A 61 -2.72 -20.57 2.19
N THR A 62 -2.08 -21.21 1.22
CA THR A 62 -1.54 -22.58 1.37
C THR A 62 -0.18 -22.61 2.06
N GLU A 63 0.58 -21.52 2.00
CA GLU A 63 1.85 -21.36 2.71
C GLU A 63 2.13 -19.88 3.03
N GLN A 64 3.01 -19.64 4.01
CA GLN A 64 3.48 -18.30 4.34
C GLN A 64 4.16 -17.63 3.12
N PRO A 65 3.85 -16.35 2.81
CA PRO A 65 4.42 -15.64 1.67
C PRO A 65 5.94 -15.52 1.74
N ALA A 66 6.60 -15.53 0.58
CA ALA A 66 8.05 -15.36 0.50
C ALA A 66 8.46 -13.88 0.71
N PRO A 67 9.65 -13.61 1.29
CA PRO A 67 10.20 -12.27 1.34
C PRO A 67 10.37 -11.64 -0.04
N VAL A 68 10.07 -10.34 -0.15
CA VAL A 68 10.15 -9.61 -1.41
C VAL A 68 11.55 -9.06 -1.64
N THR A 69 12.03 -9.17 -2.88
CA THR A 69 13.29 -8.57 -3.34
C THR A 69 13.03 -7.77 -4.60
N ILE A 70 13.43 -6.50 -4.62
CA ILE A 70 13.28 -5.59 -5.77
C ILE A 70 14.66 -5.02 -6.08
N LYS A 71 15.09 -5.09 -7.34
CA LYS A 71 16.43 -4.63 -7.79
C LYS A 71 17.59 -5.15 -6.90
N GLY A 72 17.49 -6.40 -6.44
CA GLY A 72 18.50 -7.04 -5.58
C GLY A 72 18.48 -6.61 -4.11
N LYS A 73 17.57 -5.70 -3.70
CA LYS A 73 17.38 -5.32 -2.30
C LYS A 73 16.19 -6.08 -1.70
N ARG A 74 16.43 -6.77 -0.59
CA ARG A 74 15.35 -7.34 0.23
C ARG A 74 14.54 -6.21 0.86
N ILE A 75 13.23 -6.28 0.73
CA ILE A 75 12.32 -5.34 1.37
C ILE A 75 12.09 -5.76 2.82
N HIS A 76 12.24 -4.80 3.72
CA HIS A 76 11.93 -4.93 5.14
C HIS A 76 10.72 -4.05 5.47
N GLY A 77 9.96 -4.45 6.49
CA GLY A 77 8.72 -3.76 6.83
C GLY A 77 7.53 -4.41 6.15
N SER A 78 6.55 -3.58 5.81
CA SER A 78 5.22 -3.99 5.37
C SER A 78 4.56 -2.84 4.63
N PRO A 79 3.59 -3.06 3.72
CA PRO A 79 2.90 -1.95 3.06
C PRO A 79 2.17 -1.08 4.09
N GLN A 80 2.30 0.25 3.95
CA GLN A 80 1.67 1.23 4.83
C GLN A 80 0.87 2.26 4.01
N MET A 81 1.37 3.48 3.75
CA MET A 81 0.59 4.45 2.97
C MET A 81 0.50 3.99 1.52
N LEU A 82 -0.67 4.21 0.96
CA LEU A 82 -1.02 3.96 -0.42
C LEU A 82 -1.27 5.29 -1.12
N GLN A 83 -0.80 5.41 -2.37
CA GLN A 83 -1.13 6.55 -3.19
C GLN A 83 -1.37 6.17 -4.65
N LEU A 84 -2.59 6.37 -5.10
CA LEU A 84 -3.05 6.01 -6.43
C LEU A 84 -2.97 7.21 -7.38
N SER A 85 -2.51 6.96 -8.60
CA SER A 85 -2.55 7.94 -9.68
C SER A 85 -3.99 8.24 -10.11
N LEU A 86 -4.25 9.46 -10.61
CA LEU A 86 -5.59 9.86 -11.06
C LEU A 86 -6.19 8.96 -12.15
N ASP A 87 -5.35 8.37 -13.02
CA ASP A 87 -5.78 7.40 -14.03
C ASP A 87 -6.01 5.98 -13.47
N GLY A 88 -5.78 5.76 -12.18
CA GLY A 88 -5.97 4.49 -11.48
C GLY A 88 -4.92 3.42 -11.77
N LYS A 89 -3.90 3.69 -12.61
CA LYS A 89 -3.01 2.65 -13.14
C LYS A 89 -1.76 2.37 -12.30
N ARG A 90 -1.39 3.28 -11.40
CA ARG A 90 -0.15 3.20 -10.61
C ARG A 90 -0.48 3.44 -9.15
N LEU A 91 -0.18 2.45 -8.32
CA LEU A 91 -0.34 2.52 -6.87
C LEU A 91 1.04 2.51 -6.22
N TYR A 92 1.44 3.61 -5.59
CA TYR A 92 2.67 3.66 -4.83
C TYR A 92 2.44 3.29 -3.37
N VAL A 93 3.43 2.64 -2.77
CA VAL A 93 3.33 2.06 -1.44
C VAL A 93 4.60 2.37 -0.65
N THR A 94 4.46 3.01 0.50
CA THR A 94 5.55 3.17 1.49
C THR A 94 5.42 2.15 2.62
N THR A 95 6.40 2.13 3.53
CA THR A 95 6.47 1.06 4.56
C THR A 95 6.40 1.52 6.01
N SER A 96 6.60 2.81 6.31
CA SER A 96 6.63 3.30 7.69
C SER A 96 5.25 3.75 8.17
N LEU A 97 4.84 3.32 9.36
CA LEU A 97 3.60 3.74 10.01
C LEU A 97 3.86 4.87 11.01
N PHE A 98 4.63 4.56 12.04
CA PHE A 98 4.92 5.45 13.15
C PHE A 98 6.11 4.91 13.90
N SER A 99 7.14 5.73 14.14
CA SER A 99 8.47 5.22 14.50
C SER A 99 8.52 4.30 15.73
N PRO A 100 7.79 4.54 16.84
CA PRO A 100 7.73 3.58 17.94
C PRO A 100 7.16 2.21 17.56
N TRP A 101 6.13 2.18 16.71
CA TRP A 101 5.50 0.95 16.24
C TRP A 101 6.38 0.25 15.21
N ASP A 102 7.00 1.00 14.31
CA ASP A 102 7.98 0.49 13.36
C ASP A 102 9.16 -0.19 14.07
N LYS A 103 9.67 0.41 15.15
CA LYS A 103 10.75 -0.17 15.97
C LYS A 103 10.34 -1.48 16.63
N GLN A 104 9.10 -1.57 17.09
CA GLN A 104 8.59 -2.78 17.75
C GLN A 104 8.32 -3.91 16.75
N MET A 105 7.71 -3.59 15.61
CA MET A 105 7.20 -4.59 14.66
C MET A 105 8.19 -4.92 13.55
N TYR A 106 8.92 -3.92 13.06
CA TYR A 106 9.85 -4.04 11.93
C TYR A 106 11.21 -3.37 12.24
N PRO A 107 11.94 -3.81 13.28
CA PRO A 107 13.21 -3.18 13.67
C PRO A 107 14.26 -3.17 12.55
N GLU A 108 14.26 -4.17 11.67
CA GLU A 108 15.17 -4.20 10.52
C GLU A 108 14.83 -3.13 9.47
N MET A 109 13.55 -2.79 9.26
CA MET A 109 13.17 -1.67 8.40
C MET A 109 13.73 -0.36 8.96
N VAL A 110 13.63 -0.14 10.28
CA VAL A 110 14.16 1.07 10.92
C VAL A 110 15.69 1.18 10.74
N LYS A 111 16.41 0.06 10.77
CA LYS A 111 17.88 0.05 10.56
C LYS A 111 18.29 0.18 9.09
N LYS A 112 17.44 -0.24 8.15
CA LYS A 112 17.78 -0.37 6.72
C LYS A 112 17.11 0.68 5.83
N GLY A 113 16.19 1.45 6.39
CA GLY A 113 15.39 2.44 5.69
C GLY A 113 14.08 1.88 5.20
N SER A 114 13.08 2.76 5.15
CA SER A 114 11.84 2.52 4.41
C SER A 114 12.09 2.57 2.90
N VAL A 115 11.09 2.17 2.13
CA VAL A 115 11.14 2.22 0.67
C VAL A 115 9.84 2.78 0.09
N LEU A 116 9.89 3.25 -1.15
CA LEU A 116 8.72 3.45 -2.01
C LEU A 116 8.73 2.37 -3.10
N MET A 117 7.64 1.61 -3.16
CA MET A 117 7.39 0.59 -4.18
C MET A 117 6.26 1.06 -5.11
N LYS A 118 6.14 0.42 -6.27
CA LYS A 118 5.05 0.68 -7.23
C LYS A 118 4.35 -0.62 -7.59
N LEU A 119 3.03 -0.60 -7.55
CA LEU A 119 2.17 -1.64 -8.12
C LEU A 119 1.53 -1.10 -9.41
N ASP A 120 1.56 -1.91 -10.46
CA ASP A 120 0.74 -1.71 -11.65
C ASP A 120 -0.65 -2.28 -11.38
N VAL A 121 -1.68 -1.52 -11.76
CA VAL A 121 -3.09 -1.83 -11.51
C VAL A 121 -3.80 -2.12 -12.83
N ASP A 122 -4.48 -3.26 -12.92
CA ASP A 122 -5.44 -3.54 -14.00
C ASP A 122 -6.78 -2.87 -13.67
N THR A 123 -7.04 -1.72 -14.30
CA THR A 123 -8.26 -0.93 -14.08
C THR A 123 -9.49 -1.51 -14.78
N GLU A 124 -9.33 -2.45 -15.70
CA GLU A 124 -10.45 -3.06 -16.43
C GLU A 124 -11.02 -4.25 -15.67
N LYS A 125 -10.15 -5.19 -15.30
CA LYS A 125 -10.54 -6.46 -14.65
C LYS A 125 -10.32 -6.46 -13.14
N GLY A 126 -9.56 -5.49 -12.62
CA GLY A 126 -8.96 -5.60 -11.30
C GLY A 126 -7.73 -6.50 -11.35
N GLY A 127 -6.82 -6.30 -10.41
CA GLY A 127 -5.54 -7.00 -10.35
C GLY A 127 -4.41 -6.05 -10.00
N LEU A 128 -3.48 -6.56 -9.19
CA LEU A 128 -2.29 -5.85 -8.73
C LEU A 128 -1.05 -6.64 -9.13
N THR A 129 -0.05 -5.96 -9.67
CA THR A 129 1.26 -6.56 -9.98
C THR A 129 2.37 -5.68 -9.44
N LEU A 130 3.33 -6.27 -8.74
CA LEU A 130 4.52 -5.55 -8.27
C LEU A 130 5.44 -5.20 -9.46
N ASP A 131 5.77 -3.92 -9.62
CA ASP A 131 6.81 -3.49 -10.56
C ASP A 131 8.19 -3.70 -9.93
N THR A 132 8.86 -4.76 -10.37
CA THR A 132 10.19 -5.14 -9.87
C THR A 132 11.33 -4.26 -10.41
N ASN A 133 11.04 -3.31 -11.29
CA ASN A 133 12.00 -2.34 -11.83
C ASN A 133 11.95 -0.98 -11.10
N PHE A 134 10.92 -0.73 -10.28
CA PHE A 134 10.76 0.49 -9.52
C PHE A 134 11.05 0.28 -8.03
N LEU A 135 12.00 1.03 -7.50
CA LEU A 135 12.27 1.11 -6.06
C LEU A 135 12.94 2.45 -5.75
N VAL A 136 12.35 3.21 -4.82
CA VAL A 136 13.07 4.29 -4.14
C VAL A 136 13.48 3.76 -2.78
N ASP A 137 14.76 3.88 -2.48
CA ASP A 137 15.37 3.36 -1.26
C ASP A 137 15.81 4.52 -0.36
N PHE A 138 15.15 4.68 0.78
CA PHE A 138 15.44 5.74 1.75
C PHE A 138 16.47 5.30 2.80
N GLY A 139 17.14 4.16 2.60
CA GLY A 139 18.16 3.64 3.52
C GLY A 139 19.54 4.29 3.40
N ALA A 140 19.81 4.96 2.29
CA ALA A 140 21.12 5.53 1.95
C ALA A 140 21.12 7.07 1.97
N GLU A 141 20.16 7.70 2.65
CA GLU A 141 20.13 9.15 2.83
C GLU A 141 21.36 9.64 3.62
N PRO A 142 21.81 10.89 3.42
CA PRO A 142 23.09 11.38 3.96
C PRO A 142 23.26 11.23 5.48
N ASP A 143 22.18 11.41 6.24
CA ASP A 143 22.15 11.32 7.71
C ASP A 143 21.67 9.96 8.23
N GLY A 144 21.57 8.97 7.35
CA GLY A 144 21.15 7.61 7.66
C GLY A 144 19.70 7.30 7.26
N PRO A 145 19.22 6.10 7.61
CA PRO A 145 17.91 5.59 7.15
C PRO A 145 16.71 6.50 7.48
N VAL A 146 15.89 6.78 6.48
CA VAL A 146 14.67 7.57 6.62
C VAL A 146 13.41 6.69 6.55
N LEU A 147 12.38 7.13 7.27
CA LEU A 147 11.08 6.49 7.41
C LEU A 147 10.01 7.31 6.66
N ALA A 148 9.85 7.03 5.37
CA ALA A 148 8.89 7.65 4.48
C ALA A 148 7.47 7.15 4.77
N HIS A 149 6.55 8.11 4.92
CA HIS A 149 5.16 7.88 5.25
C HIS A 149 4.27 8.19 4.05
N GLU A 150 3.71 9.40 3.95
CA GLU A 150 2.81 9.78 2.86
C GLU A 150 3.55 10.23 1.60
N THR A 151 2.98 9.94 0.43
CA THR A 151 3.43 10.45 -0.87
C THR A 151 2.36 11.33 -1.49
N ARG A 152 2.76 12.43 -2.13
CA ARG A 152 1.85 13.34 -2.83
C ARG A 152 2.29 13.52 -4.28
N TYR A 153 1.35 13.43 -5.21
CA TYR A 153 1.65 13.62 -6.63
C TYR A 153 1.68 15.10 -6.99
N PRO A 154 2.63 15.53 -7.85
CA PRO A 154 2.54 16.83 -8.48
C PRO A 154 1.26 16.92 -9.32
N GLY A 155 0.36 17.85 -8.97
CA GLY A 155 -0.90 18.06 -9.69
C GLY A 155 -2.11 17.30 -9.14
N GLY A 156 -1.99 16.65 -7.98
CA GLY A 156 -3.08 15.99 -7.28
C GLY A 156 -3.14 14.47 -7.50
N ASP A 157 -3.81 13.81 -6.58
CA ASP A 157 -3.97 12.36 -6.48
C ASP A 157 -5.31 12.00 -5.83
N CYS A 158 -5.62 10.70 -5.73
CA CYS A 158 -6.94 10.24 -5.25
C CYS A 158 -7.24 10.58 -3.78
N THR A 159 -6.32 11.19 -3.03
CA THR A 159 -6.50 11.52 -1.61
C THR A 159 -6.18 12.99 -1.27
N SER A 160 -5.78 13.80 -2.24
CA SER A 160 -5.47 15.23 -2.02
C SER A 160 -6.62 16.18 -2.30
N ASP A 161 -7.55 15.81 -3.19
CA ASP A 161 -8.51 16.74 -3.76
C ASP A 161 -9.96 16.33 -3.48
N ILE A 162 -10.82 17.34 -3.29
CA ILE A 162 -12.26 17.19 -3.22
C ILE A 162 -12.85 17.97 -4.40
N TRP A 163 -13.64 17.28 -5.22
CA TRP A 163 -14.22 17.85 -6.43
C TRP A 163 -15.64 18.38 -6.16
N LEU A 164 -15.89 19.63 -6.54
CA LEU A 164 -17.24 20.20 -6.57
C LEU A 164 -17.78 20.05 -8.00
N ALA A 165 -18.96 19.44 -8.14
CA ALA A 165 -19.65 19.42 -9.43
C ALA A 165 -20.42 20.73 -9.62
N GLU A 166 -20.40 21.31 -10.83
CA GLU A 166 -21.05 22.59 -11.13
C GLU A 166 -22.60 22.55 -11.01
N ASP A 167 -23.18 21.35 -10.86
CA ASP A 167 -24.63 21.12 -10.82
C ASP A 167 -25.23 21.08 -9.40
N ASP A 168 -24.55 21.56 -8.35
CA ASP A 168 -25.16 21.68 -7.02
C ASP A 168 -25.92 23.03 -6.90
N PRO A 169 -27.26 23.06 -6.97
CA PRO A 169 -28.00 24.30 -6.87
C PRO A 169 -27.94 24.80 -5.42
N LYS A 170 -26.94 25.64 -5.13
CA LYS A 170 -26.80 26.45 -3.90
C LYS A 170 -26.93 25.64 -2.60
N VAL A 171 -25.82 25.08 -2.16
CA VAL A 171 -25.60 24.94 -0.72
C VAL A 171 -25.16 26.30 -0.20
N ASP A 172 -26.12 27.11 0.27
CA ASP A 172 -25.82 28.28 1.09
C ASP A 172 -25.21 27.76 2.41
N ILE A 173 -23.88 27.80 2.51
CA ILE A 173 -23.17 27.51 3.75
C ILE A 173 -23.40 28.72 4.66
N VAL A 174 -24.17 28.49 5.74
CA VAL A 174 -24.40 29.45 6.85
C VAL A 174 -23.11 29.67 7.64
#